data_AF-A0A1J4N5I6-F1
#
_entry.id   AF-A0A1J4N5I6-F1
#
_cell.length_a   1.000
_cell.length_b   1.000
_cell.length_c   1.000
_cell.angle_alpha   90.00
_cell.angle_beta   90.00
_cell.angle_gamma   90.00
#
_symmetry.space_group_name_H-M   'P 1'
#
loop_
_entity.id
_entity.type
_entity.pdbx_description
1 polymer ?
#
loop_
_entity_poly.entity_id
_entity_poly.type
_entity_poly.pdbx_seq_one_letter_code
_entity_poly.pdbx_strand_id
1 'polypeptide(L)' 'MENDYSGYANLKRLPNETINGTPFYRFQYESDAYWFDAYGTVTPDGEYNIVFEWQFDKTISRKQAEAIWRPVMPTFKML' A
#
# COMPACT_ATOMS: atom_id res chain seq x y z
N MET A 1 3.17 18.80 9.30
CA MET A 1 1.94 18.52 8.54
C MET A 1 1.23 17.41 9.27
N GLU A 2 0.12 17.73 9.95
CA GLU A 2 -0.81 16.69 10.38
C GLU A 2 -1.46 16.12 9.12
N ASN A 3 -1.29 14.83 8.88
CA ASN A 3 -2.04 14.16 7.84
C ASN A 3 -3.50 14.15 8.29
N ASP A 4 -4.34 14.93 7.63
CA ASP A 4 -5.78 14.90 7.84
C ASP A 4 -6.32 13.57 7.29
N TYR A 5 -6.63 12.65 8.20
CA TYR A 5 -7.18 11.34 7.85
C TYR A 5 -8.72 11.34 7.81
N SER A 6 -9.38 12.49 7.91
CA SER A 6 -10.85 12.61 7.97
C SER A 6 -11.58 12.06 6.74
N GLY A 7 -10.88 11.84 5.63
CA GLY A 7 -11.40 11.23 4.40
C GLY A 7 -11.20 9.71 4.28
N TYR A 8 -10.54 9.05 5.24
CA TYR A 8 -10.23 7.61 5.17
C TYR A 8 -11.05 6.80 6.17
N ALA A 9 -11.78 5.81 5.66
CA ALA A 9 -12.53 4.83 6.41
C ALA A 9 -11.86 3.44 6.33
N ASN A 10 -12.25 2.57 7.27
CA ASN A 10 -11.88 1.15 7.27
C ASN A 10 -10.37 0.88 7.16
N LEU A 11 -9.55 1.70 7.82
CA LEU A 11 -8.11 1.46 7.92
C LEU A 11 -7.83 0.12 8.58
N LYS A 12 -7.24 -0.78 7.81
CA LYS A 12 -6.91 -2.14 8.19
C LYS A 12 -5.43 -2.40 8.00
N ARG A 13 -4.77 -2.79 9.09
CA ARG A 13 -3.43 -3.38 9.02
C ARG A 13 -3.55 -4.82 8.53
N LEU A 14 -2.84 -5.15 7.45
CA LEU A 14 -2.71 -6.52 6.97
C LEU A 14 -1.40 -7.15 7.48
N PRO A 15 -1.23 -8.49 7.40
CA PRO A 15 0.06 -9.10 7.62
C PRO A 15 1.16 -8.49 6.75
N ASN A 16 2.40 -8.52 7.24
CA ASN A 16 3.54 -8.11 6.42
C ASN A 16 3.65 -8.98 5.18
N GLU A 17 4.15 -8.37 4.11
CA GLU A 17 4.42 -9.06 2.85
C GLU A 17 5.92 -8.97 2.57
N THR A 18 6.56 -10.09 2.26
CA THR A 18 7.96 -10.10 1.86
C THR A 18 8.05 -10.03 0.34
N ILE A 19 8.65 -8.96 -0.16
CA ILE A 19 8.82 -8.70 -1.60
C ILE A 19 10.31 -8.68 -1.88
N ASN A 20 10.80 -9.61 -2.70
CA ASN A 20 12.21 -9.75 -3.04
C ASN A 20 13.16 -9.75 -1.82
N GLY A 21 12.75 -10.41 -0.74
CA GLY A 21 13.53 -10.50 0.51
C GLY A 21 13.38 -9.31 1.45
N THR A 22 12.73 -8.22 1.03
CA THR A 22 12.46 -7.05 1.85
C THR A 22 11.07 -7.17 2.51
N PRO A 23 10.96 -6.99 3.84
CA PRO A 23 9.67 -6.96 4.51
C PRO A 23 8.96 -5.62 4.28
N PHE A 24 7.71 -5.68 3.86
CA PHE A 24 6.84 -4.52 3.74
C PHE A 24 5.71 -4.58 4.76
N TYR A 25 5.47 -3.47 5.45
CA TYR A 25 4.20 -3.22 6.11
C TYR A 25 3.14 -2.86 5.07
N ARG A 26 1.91 -3.31 5.31
CA ARG A 26 0.79 -3.19 4.40
C ARG A 26 -0.46 -2.72 5.13
N PHE A 27 -1.09 -1.70 4.57
CA PHE A 27 -2.35 -1.14 5.02
C PHE A 27 -3.35 -1.12 3.87
N GLN A 28 -4.61 -1.37 4.20
CA GLN A 28 -5.73 -1.14 3.30
C GLN A 28 -6.65 -0.11 3.94
N TYR A 29 -7.15 0.81 3.13
CA TYR A 29 -8.19 1.74 3.53
C TYR A 29 -8.97 2.14 2.29
N GLU A 30 -10.01 2.93 2.50
CA GLU A 30 -10.86 3.44 1.45
C GLU A 30 -11.36 4.84 1.81
N SER A 31 -11.83 5.56 0.81
CA SER A 31 -12.71 6.72 0.97
C SER A 31 -14.02 6.46 0.26
N ASP A 32 -14.91 7.44 0.17
CA ASP A 32 -16.15 7.32 -0.59
C ASP A 32 -15.90 7.04 -2.09
N ALA A 33 -14.78 7.52 -2.63
CA ALA A 33 -14.47 7.44 -4.06
C ALA A 33 -13.35 6.44 -4.42
N TYR A 34 -12.50 6.04 -3.46
CA TYR A 34 -11.26 5.34 -3.76
C TYR A 34 -10.99 4.11 -2.90
N TRP A 35 -10.30 3.13 -3.50
CA TRP A 35 -9.60 2.05 -2.82
C TRP A 35 -8.13 2.41 -2.65
N PHE A 36 -7.58 2.16 -1.45
CA PHE A 36 -6.16 2.34 -1.17
C PHE A 36 -5.51 1.05 -0.68
N ASP A 37 -4.32 0.74 -1.21
CA ASP A 37 -3.35 -0.23 -0.68
C ASP A 37 -2.01 0.50 -0.48
N ALA A 38 -1.63 0.73 0.77
CA ALA A 38 -0.36 1.36 1.10
C ALA A 38 0.65 0.32 1.56
N TYR A 39 1.86 0.43 1.03
CA TYR A 39 2.99 -0.40 1.36
C TYR A 39 4.13 0.49 1.83
N GLY A 40 4.86 0.04 2.84
CA GLY A 40 6.13 0.67 3.10
C GLY A 40 7.13 -0.24 3.77
N THR A 41 8.35 0.23 3.77
CA THR A 41 9.51 -0.47 4.29
C THR A 41 10.55 0.55 4.75
N VAL A 42 11.63 0.05 5.34
CA VAL A 42 12.79 0.83 5.73
C VAL A 42 13.99 0.32 4.95
N THR A 43 14.86 1.21 4.49
CA THR A 43 16.12 0.83 3.85
C THR A 43 16.99 -0.04 4.78
N PRO A 44 17.90 -0.88 4.25
CA PRO A 44 18.65 -1.81 5.09
C PRO A 44 19.55 -1.13 6.13
N ASP A 45 20.01 0.08 5.84
CA ASP A 45 20.76 0.95 6.75
C ASP A 45 19.89 1.61 7.84
N GLY A 46 18.55 1.52 7.72
CA GLY A 46 17.61 2.13 8.64
C GLY A 46 17.37 3.63 8.43
N GLU A 47 17.99 4.26 7.44
CA GLU A 47 18.00 5.72 7.29
C GLU A 47 16.72 6.27 6.64
N TYR A 48 16.11 5.52 5.72
CA TYR A 48 14.98 5.99 4.92
C TYR A 48 13.75 5.12 5.07
N ASN A 49 12.59 5.77 5.16
CA ASN A 49 11.29 5.12 5.06
C ASN A 49 10.79 5.28 3.62
N ILE A 50 10.48 4.17 2.97
CA ILE A 50 9.88 4.16 1.64
C ILE A 50 8.41 3.79 1.82
N VAL A 51 7.52 4.63 1.33
CA VAL A 51 6.08 4.37 1.26
C VAL A 51 5.63 4.55 -0.17
N PHE A 52 4.85 3.61 -0.68
CA PHE A 52 4.10 3.79 -1.91
C PHE A 52 2.66 3.36 -1.71
N GLU A 53 1.78 4.03 -2.43
CA GLU A 53 0.34 3.87 -2.33
C GLU A 53 -0.22 3.56 -3.70
N TRP A 54 -1.11 2.57 -3.74
CA TRP A 54 -1.98 2.34 -4.88
C TRP A 54 -3.34 2.95 -4.59
N GLN A 55 -3.77 3.86 -5.47
CA GLN A 55 -5.10 4.47 -5.43
C GLN A 55 -5.88 4.06 -6.68
N PHE A 56 -7.10 3.53 -6.49
CA PHE A 56 -8.00 3.18 -7.57
C PHE A 56 -9.38 3.76 -7.35
N ASP A 57 -9.98 4.36 -8.38
CA ASP A 57 -11.39 4.77 -8.36
C ASP A 57 -12.31 3.58 -8.10
N LYS A 58 -13.39 3.79 -7.34
CA LYS A 58 -14.45 2.79 -7.11
C LYS A 58 -15.33 2.50 -8.32
N THR A 59 -14.94 2.95 -9.51
CA THR A 59 -15.48 2.49 -10.78
C THR A 59 -15.18 1.01 -11.03
N ILE A 60 -14.18 0.45 -10.33
CA ILE A 60 -13.87 -0.98 -10.27
C ILE A 60 -14.04 -1.53 -8.85
N SER A 61 -14.30 -2.84 -8.73
CA SER A 61 -14.35 -3.51 -7.44
C SER A 61 -12.96 -3.62 -6.79
N ARG A 62 -12.91 -3.78 -5.46
CA ARG A 62 -11.66 -4.04 -4.73
C ARG A 62 -10.86 -5.20 -5.35
N LYS A 63 -11.54 -6.31 -5.69
CA LYS A 63 -10.90 -7.49 -6.30
C LYS A 63 -10.27 -7.16 -7.66
N GLN A 64 -10.89 -6.28 -8.45
CA GLN A 64 -10.32 -5.82 -9.73
C GLN A 64 -9.11 -4.91 -9.50
N ALA A 65 -9.17 -3.99 -8.54
CA ALA A 65 -8.02 -3.16 -8.16
C ALA A 65 -6.82 -4.04 -7.73
N GLU A 66 -7.07 -5.04 -6.88
CA GLU A 66 -6.05 -6.01 -6.46
C GLU A 66 -5.45 -6.81 -7.62
N ALA A 67 -6.26 -7.20 -8.60
CA ALA A 67 -5.78 -7.91 -9.78
C ALA A 67 -4.82 -7.07 -10.65
N ILE A 68 -4.89 -5.74 -10.56
CA ILE A 68 -4.01 -4.82 -11.30
C ILE A 68 -2.65 -4.68 -10.62
N TRP A 69 -2.61 -4.36 -9.32
CA TRP A 69 -1.35 -4.06 -8.64
C TRP A 69 -0.60 -5.32 -8.20
N ARG A 70 -1.31 -6.42 -7.88
CA ARG A 70 -0.69 -7.63 -7.31
C ARG A 70 0.40 -8.26 -8.19
N PRO A 71 0.27 -8.31 -9.54
CA PRO A 71 1.35 -8.79 -10.40
C PRO A 71 2.56 -7.87 -10.45
N VAL A 72 2.41 -6.58 -10.11
CA VAL A 72 3.51 -5.60 -10.11
C VAL A 72 4.38 -5.73 -8.86
N MET A 73 3.79 -6.07 -7.70
CA MET A 73 4.52 -6.12 -6.42
C MET A 73 5.82 -6.93 -6.46
N PRO A 74 5.86 -8.17 -7.01
CA PRO A 74 7.09 -8.96 -7.07
C PRO A 74 8.21 -8.34 -7.91
N THR A 75 7.93 -7.29 -8.70
CA THR A 75 8.93 -6.60 -9.51
C THR A 75 9.70 -5.53 -8.73
N PHE A 76 9.21 -5.11 -7.56
CA PHE A 76 9.89 -4.10 -6.75
C PHE A 76 11.19 -4.65 -6.16
N LYS A 77 12.29 -3.97 -6.44
CA LYS A 77 13.60 -4.26 -5.88
C LYS A 77 14.06 -3.02 -5.11
N MET A 78 14.38 -3.19 -3.83
CA MET A 78 15.21 -2.19 -3.16
C MET A 78 16.65 -2.36 -3.65
N LEU A 79 17.24 -1.24 -4.04
CA LEU A 79 18.64 -1.14 -4.49
C LEU A 79 19.51 -0.65 -3.35
#